data_AF-A0A6A3IKN4-F1
#
_entry.id   AF-A0A6A3IKN4-F1
#
_cell.length_a   1.000
_cell.length_b   1.000
_cell.length_c   1.000
_cell.angle_alpha   90.00
_cell.angle_beta   90.00
_cell.angle_gamma   90.00
#
_symmetry.space_group_name_H-M   'P 1'
#
loop_
_entity.id
_entity.type
_entity.pdbx_description
1 polymer ?
#
loop_
_entity_poly.entity_id
_entity_poly.type
_entity_poly.pdbx_seq_one_letter_code
_entity_poly.pdbx_strand_id
1 'polypeptide(L)'
;HRNRRRAIRDLDLPTFLPTPQTSVTTWIARVDLALEGARLSGRGEWTSQELYYILGNKLQDSAARWWVQLDRKLRDRERTWTKLKASLLRRYGERPDKAMAEWRVGQRRMMPGETYADFAAALRDLCGNNRVRERVLLAQFYRSLDRTTRLLVK
;
A
#
# COMPACT_ATOMS: atom_id res chain seq x y z
N HIS A 1 33.31 -3.86 -25.52
CA HIS A 1 32.46 -3.30 -24.43
C HIS A 1 32.03 -4.41 -23.50
N ARG A 2 32.59 -4.42 -22.29
CA ARG A 2 32.50 -5.51 -21.31
C ARG A 2 31.07 -5.54 -20.75
N ASN A 3 30.38 -6.66 -20.97
CA ASN A 3 29.07 -6.99 -20.39
C ASN A 3 29.16 -6.83 -18.86
N ARG A 4 28.77 -5.66 -18.34
CA ARG A 4 28.66 -5.39 -16.91
C ARG A 4 27.59 -6.35 -16.41
N ARG A 5 28.00 -7.39 -15.68
CA ARG A 5 27.11 -8.41 -15.13
C ARG A 5 25.93 -7.68 -14.47
N ARG A 6 24.71 -7.98 -14.95
CA ARG A 6 23.43 -7.55 -14.41
C ARG A 6 23.30 -8.10 -12.99
N ALA A 7 23.97 -7.49 -12.03
CA ALA A 7 24.02 -8.00 -10.68
C ALA A 7 22.73 -7.61 -9.97
N ILE A 8 21.76 -8.52 -9.99
CA ILE A 8 20.53 -8.47 -9.17
C ILE A 8 20.87 -8.19 -7.68
N ARG A 9 22.08 -8.56 -7.25
CA ARG A 9 22.63 -8.31 -5.92
C ARG A 9 22.72 -6.82 -5.56
N ASP A 10 22.77 -5.91 -6.54
CA ASP A 10 22.97 -4.47 -6.30
C ASP A 10 21.65 -3.69 -6.13
N LEU A 11 20.50 -4.37 -6.18
CA LEU A 11 19.18 -3.74 -6.06
C LEU A 11 18.73 -3.51 -4.60
N ASP A 12 19.44 -4.06 -3.61
CA ASP A 12 19.11 -4.01 -2.17
C ASP A 12 17.60 -4.07 -1.86
N LEU A 13 16.91 -5.05 -2.48
CA LEU A 13 15.45 -5.14 -2.38
C LEU A 13 15.02 -5.58 -0.97
N PRO A 14 14.02 -4.92 -0.37
CA PRO A 14 13.50 -5.27 0.94
C PRO A 14 12.85 -6.65 0.91
N THR A 15 12.93 -7.38 2.02
CA THR A 15 12.20 -8.65 2.19
C THR A 15 10.77 -8.40 2.67
N PHE A 16 9.86 -9.33 2.37
CA PHE A 16 8.50 -9.30 2.86
C PHE A 16 8.27 -10.42 3.88
N LEU A 17 8.12 -10.03 5.14
CA LEU A 17 7.66 -10.89 6.21
C LEU A 17 6.21 -10.52 6.55
N PRO A 18 5.24 -11.43 6.38
CA PRO A 18 3.85 -11.13 6.70
C PRO A 18 3.65 -11.04 8.21
N THR A 19 3.39 -9.86 8.73
CA THR A 19 3.03 -9.59 10.13
C THR A 19 1.86 -8.61 10.16
N PRO A 20 1.14 -8.46 11.28
CA PRO A 20 0.05 -7.48 11.38
C PRO A 20 0.49 -6.02 11.15
N GLN A 21 1.79 -5.73 11.31
CA GLN A 21 2.36 -4.40 11.16
C GLN A 21 2.98 -4.16 9.77
N THR A 22 3.20 -5.22 8.98
CA THR A 22 3.78 -5.09 7.63
C THR A 22 2.70 -4.99 6.57
N SER A 23 2.80 -3.95 5.75
CA SER A 23 1.90 -3.69 4.63
C SER A 23 2.49 -4.27 3.34
N VAL A 24 1.77 -5.21 2.71
CA VAL A 24 2.18 -5.78 1.41
C VAL A 24 2.09 -4.72 0.31
N THR A 25 1.14 -3.79 0.40
CA THR A 25 1.00 -2.68 -0.54
C THR A 25 2.21 -1.75 -0.46
N THR A 26 2.62 -1.38 0.76
CA THR A 26 3.83 -0.57 0.97
C THR A 26 5.09 -1.30 0.52
N TRP A 27 5.19 -2.61 0.79
CA TRP A 27 6.33 -3.41 0.33
C TRP A 27 6.42 -3.45 -1.21
N ILE A 28 5.30 -3.70 -1.91
CA ILE A 28 5.22 -3.67 -3.37
C ILE A 28 5.64 -2.28 -3.90
N ALA A 29 5.14 -1.20 -3.31
CA ALA A 29 5.48 0.16 -3.73
C ALA A 29 6.98 0.45 -3.55
N ARG A 30 7.59 0.02 -2.45
CA ARG A 30 9.05 0.15 -2.22
C ARG A 30 9.85 -0.63 -3.25
N VAL A 31 9.41 -1.83 -3.62
CA VAL A 31 10.04 -2.62 -4.68
C VAL A 31 9.93 -1.92 -6.03
N ASP A 32 8.74 -1.45 -6.42
CA ASP A 32 8.54 -0.74 -7.69
C ASP A 32 9.42 0.54 -7.75
N LEU A 33 9.56 1.28 -6.64
CA LEU A 33 10.47 2.43 -6.53
C LEU A 33 11.96 2.04 -6.65
N ALA A 34 12.38 0.92 -6.04
CA ALA A 34 13.75 0.45 -6.15
C ALA A 34 14.11 0.01 -7.57
N LEU A 35 13.16 -0.63 -8.27
CA LEU A 35 13.31 -1.01 -9.68
C LEU A 35 13.42 0.23 -10.58
N GLU A 36 12.59 1.26 -10.33
CA GLU A 36 12.66 2.52 -11.07
C GLU A 36 13.98 3.26 -10.80
N GLY A 37 14.44 3.31 -9.55
CA GLY A 37 15.74 3.89 -9.19
C GLY A 37 16.90 3.18 -9.89
N ALA A 38 16.85 1.85 -10.02
CA ALA A 38 17.85 1.07 -10.73
C ALA A 38 17.85 1.33 -12.24
N ARG A 39 16.66 1.47 -12.84
CA ARG A 39 16.50 1.85 -14.23
C ARG A 39 17.12 3.23 -14.50
N LEU A 40 16.75 4.24 -13.71
CA LEU A 40 17.28 5.60 -13.80
C LEU A 40 18.79 5.67 -13.58
N SER A 41 19.34 4.80 -12.73
CA SER A 41 20.78 4.72 -12.46
C SER A 41 21.56 3.89 -13.48
N GLY A 42 20.92 3.40 -14.55
CA GLY A 42 21.56 2.57 -15.57
C GLY A 42 22.04 1.20 -15.08
N ARG A 43 21.51 0.71 -13.95
CA ARG A 43 21.87 -0.60 -13.38
C ARG A 43 21.21 -1.77 -14.12
N GLY A 44 20.24 -1.46 -14.97
CA GLY A 44 19.58 -2.39 -15.86
C GLY A 44 18.07 -2.39 -15.70
N GLU A 45 17.43 -3.10 -16.63
CA GLU A 45 16.01 -3.41 -16.59
C GLU A 45 15.85 -4.93 -16.50
N TRP A 46 14.77 -5.35 -15.85
CA TRP A 46 14.42 -6.77 -15.71
C TRP A 46 13.06 -7.01 -16.35
N THR A 47 12.94 -8.14 -17.03
CA THR A 47 11.65 -8.61 -17.51
C THR A 47 10.73 -8.94 -16.34
N SER A 48 9.41 -8.89 -16.58
CA SER A 48 8.44 -9.28 -15.56
C SER A 48 8.63 -10.72 -15.07
N GLN A 49 9.16 -11.61 -15.91
CA GLN A 49 9.44 -13.00 -15.52
C GLN A 49 10.70 -13.13 -14.66
N GLU A 50 11.78 -12.40 -14.96
CA GLU A 50 12.95 -12.35 -14.08
C GLU A 50 12.58 -11.81 -12.69
N LEU A 51 11.80 -10.72 -12.66
CA LEU A 51 11.33 -10.12 -11.41
C LEU A 51 10.48 -11.07 -10.57
N TYR A 52 9.69 -11.95 -11.20
CA TYR A 52 8.91 -12.97 -10.48
C TYR A 52 9.81 -13.86 -9.61
N TYR A 53 10.91 -14.37 -10.17
CA TYR A 53 11.83 -15.24 -9.43
C TYR A 53 12.70 -14.46 -8.45
N ILE A 54 13.16 -13.27 -8.82
CA ILE A 54 13.97 -12.41 -7.93
C ILE A 54 13.18 -12.04 -6.68
N LEU A 55 11.94 -11.56 -6.86
CA LEU A 55 11.09 -11.09 -5.77
C LEU A 55 10.43 -12.23 -5.00
N GLY A 56 10.19 -13.37 -5.63
CA GLY A 56 9.77 -14.59 -4.94
C GLY A 56 10.75 -14.98 -3.82
N ASN A 57 12.06 -14.85 -4.07
CA ASN A 57 13.12 -15.08 -3.07
C ASN A 57 13.19 -14.01 -1.97
N LYS A 58 12.45 -12.89 -2.11
CA LYS A 58 12.35 -11.85 -1.07
C LYS A 58 11.18 -12.07 -0.12
N LEU A 59 10.30 -13.02 -0.42
CA LEU A 59 9.22 -13.43 0.47
C LEU A 59 9.78 -14.31 1.60
N GLN A 60 9.25 -14.15 2.81
CA GLN A 60 9.67 -14.93 3.98
C GLN A 60 8.51 -15.67 4.64
N ASP A 61 8.84 -16.66 5.46
CA ASP A 61 7.92 -17.40 6.32
C ASP A 61 6.65 -17.87 5.58
N SER A 62 5.46 -17.44 6.02
CA SER A 62 4.20 -17.88 5.43
C SER A 62 4.03 -17.44 3.96
N ALA A 63 4.61 -16.30 3.56
CA ALA A 63 4.57 -15.84 2.18
C ALA A 63 5.49 -16.66 1.27
N ALA A 64 6.68 -17.07 1.75
CA ALA A 64 7.57 -17.96 1.00
C ALA A 64 6.90 -19.32 0.73
N ARG A 65 6.32 -19.94 1.77
CA ARG A 65 5.59 -21.22 1.64
C ARG A 65 4.43 -21.11 0.66
N TRP A 66 3.66 -20.01 0.76
CA TRP A 66 2.54 -19.76 -0.15
C TRP A 66 2.99 -19.56 -1.59
N TRP A 67 4.07 -18.81 -1.83
CA TRP A 67 4.58 -18.56 -3.17
C TRP A 67 5.00 -19.86 -3.88
N VAL A 68 5.65 -20.79 -3.17
CA VAL A 68 5.98 -22.12 -3.72
C VAL A 68 4.72 -22.89 -4.13
N GLN A 69 3.62 -22.77 -3.37
CA GLN A 69 2.35 -23.40 -3.73
C GLN A 69 1.66 -22.70 -4.92
N LEU A 70 1.79 -21.38 -5.03
CA LEU A 70 1.32 -20.61 -6.18
C LEU A 70 2.09 -21.02 -7.44
N ASP A 71 3.42 -21.08 -7.37
CA ASP A 71 4.31 -21.36 -8.50
C ASP A 71 3.99 -22.70 -9.19
N ARG A 72 3.70 -23.73 -8.39
CA ARG A 72 3.29 -25.06 -8.87
C ARG A 72 1.98 -25.03 -9.66
N LYS A 73 1.14 -24.02 -9.47
CA LYS A 73 -0.16 -23.87 -10.14
C LYS A 73 -0.10 -22.98 -11.38
N LEU A 74 0.96 -22.19 -11.54
CA LEU A 74 1.11 -21.25 -12.64
C LEU A 74 1.83 -21.91 -13.82
N ARG A 75 1.33 -21.65 -15.03
CA ARG A 75 2.09 -21.93 -16.26
C ARG A 75 3.24 -20.93 -16.39
N ASP A 76 4.29 -21.28 -17.12
CA ASP A 76 5.47 -20.41 -17.29
C ASP A 76 5.14 -18.98 -17.72
N ARG A 77 4.23 -18.83 -18.69
CA ARG A 77 3.78 -17.51 -19.17
C ARG A 77 3.07 -16.65 -18.11
N GLU A 78 2.57 -17.25 -17.05
CA GLU A 78 1.88 -16.55 -15.96
C GLU A 78 2.83 -16.10 -14.86
N ARG A 79 4.06 -16.63 -14.83
CA ARG A 79 5.09 -16.34 -13.82
C ARG A 79 5.69 -14.96 -14.05
N THR A 80 4.90 -13.95 -13.77
CA THR A 80 5.22 -12.53 -14.00
C THR A 80 5.10 -11.74 -12.71
N TRP A 81 5.86 -10.66 -12.59
CA TRP A 81 5.78 -9.74 -11.47
C TRP A 81 4.35 -9.22 -11.27
N THR A 82 3.67 -8.85 -12.36
CA THR A 82 2.27 -8.41 -12.34
C THR A 82 1.34 -9.44 -11.71
N LYS A 83 1.48 -10.73 -12.08
CA LYS A 83 0.69 -11.82 -11.48
C LYS A 83 1.00 -12.01 -10.00
N LEU A 84 2.27 -11.93 -9.62
CA LEU A 84 2.69 -12.05 -8.23
C LEU A 84 2.14 -10.91 -7.37
N LYS A 85 2.23 -9.65 -7.84
CA LYS A 85 1.62 -8.48 -7.17
C LYS A 85 0.13 -8.69 -6.91
N ALA A 86 -0.62 -9.04 -7.95
CA ALA A 86 -2.07 -9.26 -7.82
C ALA A 86 -2.40 -10.38 -6.82
N SER A 87 -1.59 -11.44 -6.81
CA SER A 87 -1.80 -12.60 -5.92
C SER A 87 -1.44 -12.27 -4.47
N LEU A 88 -0.36 -11.51 -4.25
CA LEU A 88 0.05 -11.00 -2.94
C LEU A 88 -0.99 -10.05 -2.36
N LEU A 89 -1.48 -9.09 -3.14
CA LEU A 89 -2.55 -8.17 -2.73
C LEU A 89 -3.83 -8.93 -2.40
N ARG A 90 -4.17 -9.98 -3.16
CA ARG A 90 -5.36 -10.80 -2.83
C ARG A 90 -5.20 -11.55 -1.50
N ARG A 91 -4.00 -12.04 -1.18
CA ARG A 91 -3.74 -12.89 -0.01
C ARG A 91 -3.43 -12.11 1.26
N TYR A 92 -2.57 -11.09 1.14
CA TYR A 92 -1.99 -10.31 2.23
C TYR A 92 -2.36 -8.82 2.15
N GLY A 93 -3.16 -8.41 1.16
CA GLY A 93 -3.62 -7.04 1.04
C GLY A 93 -4.32 -6.59 2.31
N GLU A 94 -4.07 -5.35 2.68
CA GLU A 94 -4.69 -4.74 3.84
C GLU A 94 -6.20 -4.78 3.62
N ARG A 95 -6.90 -5.48 4.52
CA ARG A 95 -8.36 -5.47 4.50
C ARG A 95 -8.80 -4.16 5.13
N PRO A 96 -9.43 -3.26 4.37
CA PRO A 96 -9.92 -2.02 4.95
C PRO A 96 -10.98 -2.37 6.01
N ASP A 97 -10.68 -2.16 7.29
CA ASP A 97 -11.67 -2.22 8.35
C ASP A 97 -12.48 -0.91 8.33
N LYS A 98 -13.50 -0.93 7.48
CA LYS A 98 -14.39 0.20 7.29
C LYS A 98 -15.07 0.62 8.59
N ALA A 99 -15.45 -0.34 9.44
CA ALA A 99 -16.13 -0.03 10.70
C ALA A 99 -15.18 0.69 11.66
N MET A 100 -13.94 0.22 11.77
CA MET A 100 -12.90 0.88 12.57
C MET A 100 -12.54 2.26 12.00
N ALA A 101 -12.52 2.43 10.67
CA ALA A 101 -12.29 3.73 10.05
C ALA A 101 -13.44 4.72 10.32
N GLU A 102 -14.69 4.29 10.15
CA GLU A 102 -15.87 5.10 10.49
C GLU A 102 -15.90 5.46 11.98
N TRP A 103 -15.52 4.53 12.87
CA TRP A 103 -15.39 4.78 14.29
C TRP A 103 -14.33 5.85 14.58
N ARG A 104 -13.11 5.71 14.03
CA ARG A 104 -12.03 6.72 14.20
C ARG A 104 -12.46 8.11 13.73
N VAL A 105 -13.13 8.20 12.57
CA VAL A 105 -13.70 9.47 12.07
C VAL A 105 -14.71 10.02 13.07
N GLY A 106 -15.64 9.20 13.58
CA GLY A 106 -16.64 9.63 14.55
C GLY A 106 -16.07 10.12 15.89
N GLN A 107 -14.90 9.59 16.30
CA GLN A 107 -14.23 9.99 17.55
C GLN A 107 -13.39 11.28 17.41
N ARG A 108 -12.97 11.66 16.20
CA ARG A 108 -12.05 12.80 16.01
C ARG A 108 -12.74 14.14 16.27
N ARG A 109 -12.39 14.80 17.37
CA ARG A 109 -12.83 16.16 17.73
C ARG A 109 -11.85 17.20 17.24
N MET A 110 -12.33 18.33 16.73
CA MET A 110 -11.49 19.46 16.32
C MET A 110 -10.70 20.00 17.53
N MET A 111 -9.41 20.21 17.36
CA MET A 111 -8.52 20.68 18.43
C MET A 111 -8.60 22.21 18.55
N PRO A 112 -8.37 22.79 19.73
CA PRO A 112 -8.27 24.25 19.88
C PRO A 112 -7.17 24.82 18.96
N GLY A 113 -7.51 25.83 18.16
CA GLY A 113 -6.60 26.45 17.20
C GLY A 113 -6.40 25.70 15.88
N GLU A 114 -7.00 24.51 15.71
CA GLU A 114 -7.03 23.81 14.43
C GLU A 114 -7.89 24.57 13.42
N THR A 115 -7.48 24.65 12.16
CA THR A 115 -8.32 25.24 11.11
C THR A 115 -9.33 24.22 10.58
N TYR A 116 -10.43 24.70 9.96
CA TYR A 116 -11.38 23.78 9.32
C TYR A 116 -10.75 22.96 8.18
N ALA A 117 -9.77 23.53 7.47
CA ALA A 117 -9.06 22.83 6.41
C ALA A 117 -8.18 21.69 6.99
N ASP A 118 -7.45 21.97 8.07
CA ASP A 118 -6.62 20.97 8.75
C ASP A 118 -7.48 19.86 9.35
N PHE A 119 -8.62 20.23 9.95
CA PHE A 119 -9.57 19.25 10.48
C PHE A 119 -10.13 18.35 9.38
N ALA A 120 -10.53 18.91 8.24
CA ALA A 120 -11.02 18.13 7.10
C ALA A 120 -9.93 17.21 6.52
N ALA A 121 -8.67 17.66 6.46
CA ALA A 121 -7.54 16.83 6.07
C ALA A 121 -7.34 15.67 7.06
N ALA A 122 -7.34 15.94 8.36
CA ALA A 122 -7.21 14.93 9.39
C ALA A 122 -8.34 13.87 9.34
N LEU A 123 -9.59 14.28 9.05
CA LEU A 123 -10.69 13.32 8.86
C LEU A 123 -10.48 12.41 7.64
N ARG A 124 -9.92 12.94 6.54
CA ARG A 124 -9.57 12.15 5.35
C ARG A 124 -8.42 11.19 5.64
N ASP A 125 -7.41 11.63 6.38
CA ASP A 125 -6.27 10.78 6.76
C ASP A 125 -6.70 9.59 7.63
N LEU A 126 -7.66 9.80 8.54
CA LEU A 126 -8.24 8.72 9.35
C LEU A 126 -8.97 7.64 8.53
N CYS A 127 -9.46 7.98 7.34
CA CYS A 127 -10.03 6.99 6.42
C CYS A 127 -8.95 6.03 5.90
N GLY A 128 -7.73 6.52 5.65
CA GLY A 128 -6.69 5.76 4.97
C GLY A 128 -7.22 5.15 3.66
N ASN A 129 -6.99 3.86 3.45
CA ASN A 129 -7.49 3.13 2.27
C ASN A 129 -8.97 2.69 2.38
N ASN A 130 -9.69 3.09 3.44
CA ASN A 130 -11.09 2.68 3.64
C ASN A 130 -12.04 3.58 2.86
N ARG A 131 -13.02 2.95 2.19
CA ARG A 131 -14.18 3.66 1.62
C ARG A 131 -15.19 4.01 2.72
N VAL A 132 -14.82 4.97 3.56
CA VAL A 132 -15.72 5.62 4.52
C VAL A 132 -16.80 6.37 3.75
N ARG A 133 -18.06 6.25 4.18
CA ARG A 133 -19.17 6.95 3.53
C ARG A 133 -19.01 8.45 3.72
N GLU A 134 -19.17 9.24 2.66
CA GLU A 134 -19.02 10.70 2.70
C GLU A 134 -19.89 11.36 3.78
N ARG A 135 -21.12 10.86 3.97
CA ARG A 135 -22.01 11.33 5.04
C ARG A 135 -21.40 11.24 6.45
N VAL A 136 -20.47 10.31 6.70
CA VAL A 136 -19.81 10.15 8.00
C VAL A 136 -18.79 11.27 8.20
N LEU A 137 -18.03 11.60 7.14
CA LEU A 137 -17.11 12.73 7.14
C LEU A 137 -17.86 14.05 7.31
N LEU A 138 -18.91 14.26 6.52
CA LEU A 138 -19.75 15.46 6.59
C LEU A 138 -20.42 15.59 7.96
N ALA A 139 -21.02 14.51 8.48
CA ALA A 139 -21.65 14.55 9.80
C ALA A 139 -20.66 14.92 10.89
N GLN A 140 -19.41 14.43 10.81
CA GLN A 140 -18.39 14.79 11.79
C GLN A 140 -17.91 16.24 11.61
N PHE A 141 -17.75 16.70 10.37
CA PHE A 141 -17.40 18.09 10.08
C PHE A 141 -18.47 19.06 10.58
N TYR A 142 -19.76 18.78 10.33
CA TYR A 142 -20.86 19.61 10.83
C TYR A 142 -20.91 19.67 12.37
N ARG A 143 -20.46 18.62 13.07
CA ARG A 143 -20.39 18.61 14.54
C ARG A 143 -19.32 19.56 15.09
N SER A 144 -18.26 19.89 14.34
CA SER A 144 -17.21 20.82 14.79
C SER A 144 -17.57 22.29 14.56
N LEU A 145 -18.47 22.58 13.61
CA LEU A 145 -18.93 23.94 13.36
C LEU A 145 -19.64 24.52 14.59
N ASP A 146 -19.36 25.78 14.91
CA ASP A 146 -20.13 26.55 15.88
C ASP A 146 -21.54 26.86 15.36
N ARG A 147 -22.44 27.31 16.26
CA ARG A 147 -23.85 27.52 15.94
C ARG A 147 -24.05 28.54 14.83
N THR A 148 -23.26 29.61 14.81
CA THR A 148 -23.31 30.67 13.80
C THR A 148 -22.83 30.17 12.43
N THR A 149 -21.71 29.46 12.38
CA THR A 149 -21.19 28.88 11.14
C THR A 149 -22.14 27.82 10.57
N ARG A 150 -22.79 27.00 11.40
CA ARG A 150 -23.81 26.04 10.93
C ARG A 150 -24.99 26.69 10.22
N LEU A 151 -25.37 27.91 10.60
CA LEU A 151 -26.49 28.62 9.98
C LEU A 151 -26.15 29.14 8.58
N LEU A 152 -24.86 29.34 8.28
CA LEU A 152 -24.38 29.85 6.99
C LEU A 152 -24.14 28.74 5.96
N VAL A 153 -24.08 27.48 6.39
CA VAL A 153 -23.78 26.31 5.53
C VAL A 153 -25.06 25.51 5.21
N LYS A 154 -26.23 26.18 5.19
CA LYS A 154 -27.51 25.58 4.80
C LYS A 154 -27.79 25.71 3.32
#